data_AF-A0AAD6IPE6-F1
#
_entry.id   AF-A0AAD6IPE6-F1
#
_cell.length_a   1.000
_cell.length_b   1.000
_cell.length_c   1.000
_cell.angle_alpha   90.00
_cell.angle_beta   90.00
_cell.angle_gamma   90.00
#
_symmetry.space_group_name_H-M   'P 1'
#
loop_
_entity.id
_entity.type
_entity.pdbx_description
1 polymer ?
#
loop_
_entity_poly.entity_id
_entity_poly.type
_entity_poly.pdbx_seq_one_letter_code
_entity_poly.pdbx_strand_id
1 'polypeptide(L)'
;MPHDPNLVTAAIGALVGCRVITYEEYLRNPSIARDIQPLDVDAFHKSVLIAPAPQSPPPTQSGSSRPNLGFLRRRQNSRPDTPQPQPPPPRQLDAPPPYTGLIGILYALIVYIYAFILTHILGVETRPLPQSSAALVSTRLVTIFVKTLSGRTITLSVTLGDTIDQVKQELAEKADVPPEEQRLVYAGKELKNGTTLRDYGIQQDSTIHLALRILGGAPSVMYLPQGFLDPVWDFDFTRTNDAGYSFSRGGEKYTRPCGWLRYALKVNGKYGPDDDWLGSSNAPGEWPVSYHGTSKDNAQSIAQVGFKLAKGVHFAYGQGIYSSPSHTIAESYAQFFQSGGKRYKVIFQNRVNPANLQKIPDIDYWISPADADIRPYGLCIKEI
;
A
#
# COMPACT_ATOMS: atom_id res chain seq x y z
N MET A 1 7.04 6.87 31.91
CA MET A 1 7.80 7.85 31.09
C MET A 1 6.82 8.92 30.62
N PRO A 2 7.18 10.21 30.58
CA PRO A 2 6.35 11.22 29.93
C PRO A 2 6.27 10.91 28.43
N HIS A 3 5.07 10.64 27.93
CA HIS A 3 4.84 10.47 26.50
C HIS A 3 5.03 11.82 25.81
N ASP A 4 5.96 11.90 24.84
CA ASP A 4 6.20 13.10 24.03
C ASP A 4 5.70 12.85 22.60
N PRO A 5 4.45 13.25 22.28
CA PRO A 5 3.87 13.00 20.98
C PRO A 5 4.58 13.80 19.87
N ASN A 6 5.21 14.94 20.19
CA ASN A 6 5.94 15.75 19.21
C ASN A 6 7.26 15.08 18.80
N LEU A 7 7.93 14.41 19.74
CA LEU A 7 9.11 13.61 19.41
C LEU A 7 8.76 12.43 18.51
N VAL A 8 7.62 11.77 18.78
CA VAL A 8 7.16 10.63 17.98
C VAL A 8 6.72 11.07 16.59
N THR A 9 5.95 12.15 16.45
CA THR A 9 5.55 12.66 15.13
C THR A 9 6.74 13.17 14.33
N ALA A 10 7.75 13.79 14.96
CA ALA A 10 8.99 14.14 14.28
C ALA A 10 9.76 12.91 13.78
N ALA A 11 9.83 11.85 14.59
CA ALA A 11 10.45 10.59 14.19
C ALA A 11 9.73 9.94 13.00
N ILE A 12 8.40 9.83 13.07
CA ILE A 12 7.56 9.30 11.99
C ILE A 12 7.67 10.18 10.75
N GLY A 13 7.69 11.51 10.92
CA GLY A 13 7.89 12.48 9.84
C GLY A 13 9.19 12.25 9.08
N ALA A 14 10.27 11.99 9.82
CA ALA A 14 11.55 11.62 9.22
C ALA A 14 11.45 10.30 8.43
N LEU A 15 10.75 9.30 8.98
CA LEU A 15 10.54 8.03 8.29
C LEU A 15 9.74 8.21 7.00
N VAL A 16 8.65 8.97 7.03
CA VAL A 16 7.74 9.09 5.88
C VAL A 16 8.19 10.12 4.84
N GLY A 17 9.19 10.93 5.18
CA GLY A 17 9.72 11.98 4.31
C GLY A 17 8.82 13.20 4.17
N CYS A 18 7.86 13.41 5.10
CA CYS A 18 6.99 14.59 5.14
C CYS A 18 6.75 15.01 6.60
N ARG A 19 6.23 16.22 6.81
CA ARG A 19 5.88 16.66 8.17
C ARG A 19 4.73 15.79 8.68
N VAL A 20 4.84 15.31 9.91
CA VAL A 20 3.75 14.63 10.62
C VAL A 20 3.42 15.43 11.86
N ILE A 21 2.13 15.65 12.10
CA ILE A 21 1.61 16.38 13.25
C ILE A 21 0.76 15.48 14.15
N THR A 22 0.50 15.91 15.38
CA THR A 22 -0.38 15.16 16.28
C THR A 22 -1.84 15.29 15.87
N TYR A 23 -2.69 14.37 16.32
CA TYR A 23 -4.13 14.47 16.09
C TYR A 23 -4.72 15.74 16.71
N GLU A 24 -4.22 16.16 17.88
CA GLU A 24 -4.64 17.39 18.54
C GLU A 24 -4.23 18.64 17.74
N GLU A 25 -3.04 18.63 17.12
CA GLU A 25 -2.59 19.72 16.24
C GLU A 25 -3.43 19.79 14.97
N TYR A 26 -3.83 18.63 14.42
CA TYR A 26 -4.78 18.55 13.30
C TYR A 26 -6.13 19.18 13.67
N LEU A 27 -6.72 18.82 14.81
CA LEU A 27 -8.01 19.38 15.26
C LEU A 27 -7.98 20.90 15.47
N ARG A 28 -6.81 21.47 15.80
CA ARG A 28 -6.63 22.92 16.02
C ARG A 28 -6.49 23.72 14.72
N ASN A 29 -6.27 23.08 13.58
CA ASN A 29 -5.98 23.75 12.30
C ASN A 29 -6.98 23.38 11.17
N PRO A 30 -8.28 23.66 11.33
CA PRO A 30 -9.30 23.26 10.35
C PRO A 30 -9.17 23.98 8.99
N SER A 31 -8.46 25.11 8.92
CA SER A 31 -8.25 25.89 7.68
C SER A 31 -7.31 25.23 6.68
N ILE A 32 -6.43 24.33 7.12
CA ILE A 32 -5.49 23.55 6.29
C ILE A 32 -5.88 22.07 6.17
N ALA A 33 -6.98 21.66 6.80
CA ALA A 33 -7.41 20.25 6.86
C ALA A 33 -7.68 19.61 5.49
N ARG A 34 -7.90 20.40 4.43
CA ARG A 34 -8.08 19.88 3.06
C ARG A 34 -6.80 19.28 2.46
N ASP A 35 -5.63 19.70 2.95
CA ASP A 35 -4.32 19.27 2.44
C ASP A 35 -3.56 18.36 3.42
N ILE A 36 -4.16 18.02 4.57
CA ILE A 36 -3.58 17.12 5.58
C ILE A 36 -4.28 15.78 5.53
N GLN A 37 -3.52 14.73 5.26
CA GLN A 37 -4.02 13.36 5.18
C GLN A 37 -3.64 12.56 6.45
N PRO A 38 -4.42 11.56 6.86
CA PRO A 38 -3.98 10.61 7.88
C PRO A 38 -2.75 9.85 7.41
N LEU A 39 -1.85 9.51 8.33
CA LEU A 39 -0.82 8.52 8.07
C LEU A 39 -1.49 7.15 7.77
N ASP A 40 -1.12 6.51 6.66
CA ASP A 40 -1.52 5.14 6.37
C ASP A 40 -0.85 4.18 7.39
N VAL A 41 -1.64 3.80 8.39
CA VAL A 41 -1.21 2.94 9.50
C VAL A 41 -0.88 1.52 9.01
N ASP A 42 -1.55 1.03 7.98
CA ASP A 42 -1.31 -0.32 7.47
C ASP A 42 -0.05 -0.37 6.63
N ALA A 43 0.18 0.63 5.78
CA ALA A 43 1.46 0.79 5.09
C ALA A 43 2.60 0.96 6.10
N PHE A 44 2.41 1.80 7.13
CA PHE A 44 3.42 2.03 8.16
C PHE A 44 3.74 0.76 8.98
N HIS A 45 2.80 -0.14 9.19
CA HIS A 45 3.08 -1.40 9.90
C HIS A 45 3.60 -2.52 8.98
N LYS A 46 3.34 -2.46 7.66
CA LYS A 46 3.88 -3.39 6.65
C LYS A 46 5.28 -3.00 6.16
N SER A 47 6.00 -2.29 7.03
CA SER A 47 7.21 -1.52 6.78
C SER A 47 8.49 -2.33 6.99
N VAL A 48 9.04 -3.01 5.98
CA VAL A 48 10.43 -3.52 6.11
C VAL A 48 11.24 -3.74 4.82
N LEU A 49 12.37 -3.01 4.68
CA LEU A 49 13.69 -3.23 4.01
C LEU A 49 14.04 -3.01 2.54
N ILE A 50 15.18 -2.29 2.42
CA ILE A 50 16.45 -2.83 1.87
C ILE A 50 17.53 -2.61 2.96
N ALA A 51 18.36 -3.60 3.27
CA ALA A 51 19.66 -3.32 3.90
C ALA A 51 20.68 -3.20 2.76
N PRO A 52 21.44 -2.10 2.62
CA PRO A 52 22.62 -2.16 1.79
C PRO A 52 23.57 -3.23 2.37
N ALA A 53 24.24 -3.97 1.47
CA ALA A 53 25.19 -5.01 1.83
C ALA A 53 26.16 -4.54 2.93
N PRO A 54 26.58 -5.42 3.87
CA PRO A 54 27.58 -5.05 4.86
C PRO A 54 28.78 -4.44 4.15
N GLN A 55 29.17 -3.24 4.56
CA GLN A 55 30.44 -2.70 4.10
C GLN A 55 31.54 -3.64 4.59
N SER A 56 32.36 -4.14 3.66
CA SER A 56 33.55 -4.90 4.00
C SER A 56 34.38 -4.11 5.03
N PRO A 57 35.07 -4.77 5.97
CA PRO A 57 35.98 -4.07 6.87
C PRO A 57 36.99 -3.24 6.05
N PRO A 58 37.46 -2.09 6.55
CA PRO A 58 38.32 -1.20 5.78
C PRO A 58 39.56 -1.98 5.28
N PRO A 59 39.98 -1.79 4.02
CA PRO A 59 41.11 -2.55 3.49
C PRO A 59 42.35 -2.22 4.31
N THR A 60 42.93 -3.25 4.91
CA THR A 60 44.32 -3.22 5.33
C THR A 60 45.17 -2.83 4.13
N GLN A 61 45.85 -1.70 4.24
CA GLN A 61 46.80 -1.25 3.24
C GLN A 61 47.98 -2.22 3.18
N SER A 62 47.97 -3.11 2.18
CA SER A 62 49.14 -3.74 1.59
C SER A 62 48.64 -4.40 0.31
N GLY A 63 48.91 -3.92 -0.90
CA GLY A 63 50.22 -3.77 -1.47
C GLY A 63 50.21 -4.55 -2.79
N SER A 64 50.36 -3.82 -3.89
CA SER A 64 50.79 -4.26 -5.22
C SER A 64 50.06 -5.41 -5.95
N SER A 65 49.62 -5.05 -7.17
CA SER A 65 49.86 -5.75 -8.44
C SER A 65 48.59 -6.12 -9.21
N ARG A 66 48.28 -5.29 -10.21
CA ARG A 66 47.44 -5.65 -11.36
C ARG A 66 48.15 -6.72 -12.20
N PRO A 67 47.39 -7.51 -12.97
CA PRO A 67 47.51 -7.34 -14.41
C PRO A 67 46.18 -7.25 -15.16
N ASN A 68 46.23 -6.52 -16.27
CA ASN A 68 45.24 -6.44 -17.33
C ASN A 68 44.89 -7.81 -17.92
N LEU A 69 43.61 -8.06 -18.23
CA LEU A 69 43.23 -8.99 -19.29
C LEU A 69 42.11 -8.38 -20.16
N GLY A 70 42.32 -8.43 -21.46
CA GLY A 70 41.60 -7.66 -22.46
C GLY A 70 40.28 -8.25 -22.98
N PHE A 71 39.60 -7.37 -23.72
CA PHE A 71 38.67 -7.62 -24.82
C PHE A 71 38.34 -9.08 -25.18
N LEU A 72 37.05 -9.44 -25.08
CA LEU A 72 36.39 -10.29 -26.08
C LEU A 72 34.94 -9.86 -26.27
N ARG A 73 34.70 -9.18 -27.40
CA ARG A 73 33.40 -8.81 -27.96
C ARG A 73 32.85 -10.04 -28.70
N ARG A 74 31.76 -10.66 -28.22
CA ARG A 74 31.08 -11.74 -28.96
C ARG A 74 29.74 -11.24 -29.52
N ARG A 75 29.71 -11.05 -30.84
CA ARG A 75 28.49 -11.02 -31.66
C ARG A 75 27.98 -12.45 -31.83
N GLN A 76 26.66 -12.64 -31.77
CA GLN A 76 25.89 -13.69 -32.47
C GLN A 76 24.41 -13.25 -32.41
N ASN A 77 23.87 -12.72 -33.51
CA ASN A 77 23.18 -13.39 -34.61
C ASN A 77 21.68 -13.62 -34.33
N SER A 78 20.89 -12.70 -34.90
CA SER A 78 19.45 -12.73 -35.11
C SER A 78 19.02 -13.90 -36.01
N ARG A 79 17.87 -14.51 -35.68
CA ARG A 79 17.09 -15.39 -36.57
C ARG A 79 15.73 -14.72 -36.89
N PRO A 80 15.11 -14.99 -38.05
CA PRO A 80 13.91 -14.32 -38.51
C PRO A 80 12.63 -14.92 -37.92
N ASP A 81 11.64 -14.05 -37.67
CA ASP A 81 10.29 -14.39 -37.23
C ASP A 81 9.50 -15.17 -38.30
N THR A 82 8.77 -16.19 -37.86
CA THR A 82 7.78 -16.90 -38.67
C THR A 82 6.38 -16.36 -38.31
N PRO A 83 5.50 -16.00 -39.27
CA PRO A 83 4.19 -15.45 -38.94
C PRO A 83 3.23 -16.50 -38.40
N GLN A 84 2.53 -16.20 -37.30
CA GLN A 84 1.38 -16.98 -36.83
C GLN A 84 0.10 -16.64 -37.65
N PRO A 85 -0.79 -17.62 -37.90
CA PRO A 85 -2.05 -17.40 -38.62
C PRO A 85 -3.12 -16.71 -37.76
N GLN A 86 -3.86 -15.78 -38.37
CA GLN A 86 -4.98 -15.07 -37.73
C GLN A 86 -6.28 -15.91 -37.72
N PRO A 87 -7.15 -15.74 -36.71
CA PRO A 87 -8.46 -16.39 -36.65
C PRO A 87 -9.48 -15.71 -37.59
N PRO A 88 -10.53 -16.43 -38.05
CA PRO A 88 -11.52 -15.89 -38.97
C PRO A 88 -12.51 -14.94 -38.27
N PRO A 89 -13.16 -14.02 -39.03
CA PRO A 89 -14.13 -13.08 -38.48
C PRO A 89 -15.45 -13.76 -38.10
N PRO A 90 -16.17 -13.26 -37.07
CA PRO A 90 -17.45 -13.82 -36.64
C PRO A 90 -18.60 -13.52 -37.61
N ARG A 91 -19.53 -14.48 -37.75
CA ARG A 91 -20.76 -14.36 -38.55
C ARG A 91 -21.69 -13.27 -37.99
N GLN A 92 -22.20 -12.41 -38.89
CA GLN A 92 -23.34 -11.54 -38.61
C GLN A 92 -24.61 -12.38 -38.39
N LEU A 93 -25.31 -12.13 -37.29
CA LEU A 93 -26.71 -12.55 -37.09
C LEU A 93 -27.60 -11.39 -37.52
N ASP A 94 -28.47 -11.62 -38.51
CA ASP A 94 -29.45 -10.63 -38.97
C ASP A 94 -30.54 -10.39 -37.90
N ALA A 95 -30.93 -9.13 -37.74
CA ALA A 95 -32.01 -8.72 -36.85
C ALA A 95 -33.39 -9.09 -37.43
N PRO A 96 -34.40 -9.41 -36.60
CA PRO A 96 -35.75 -9.71 -37.09
C PRO A 96 -36.46 -8.45 -37.63
N PRO A 97 -37.36 -8.60 -38.61
CA PRO A 97 -38.03 -7.46 -39.23
C PRO A 97 -39.05 -6.79 -38.28
N PRO A 98 -39.28 -5.47 -38.42
CA PRO A 98 -40.27 -4.76 -37.61
C PRO A 98 -41.70 -5.23 -37.94
N TYR A 99 -42.53 -5.37 -36.91
CA TYR A 99 -43.95 -5.71 -37.02
C TYR A 99 -44.73 -4.56 -37.69
N THR A 100 -44.85 -4.57 -39.03
CA THR A 100 -45.64 -3.61 -39.81
C THR A 100 -47.02 -4.17 -40.17
N GLY A 101 -47.86 -4.39 -39.17
CA GLY A 101 -49.22 -4.93 -39.37
C GLY A 101 -50.30 -4.23 -38.54
N LEU A 102 -51.56 -4.64 -38.75
CA LEU A 102 -52.78 -4.14 -38.06
C LEU A 102 -52.65 -4.05 -36.52
N ILE A 103 -51.80 -4.88 -35.92
CA ILE A 103 -51.49 -4.87 -34.48
C ILE A 103 -50.81 -3.55 -34.07
N GLY A 104 -49.92 -3.01 -34.90
CA GLY A 104 -49.26 -1.72 -34.65
C GLY A 104 -50.22 -0.53 -34.74
N ILE A 105 -51.20 -0.61 -35.65
CA ILE A 105 -52.24 0.41 -35.79
C ILE A 105 -53.17 0.40 -34.57
N LEU A 106 -53.56 -0.79 -34.09
CA LEU A 106 -54.39 -0.93 -32.90
C LEU A 106 -53.66 -0.42 -31.65
N TYR A 107 -52.36 -0.71 -31.52
CA TYR A 107 -51.53 -0.21 -30.41
C TYR A 107 -51.42 1.32 -30.43
N ALA A 108 -51.19 1.91 -31.61
CA ALA A 108 -51.13 3.37 -31.78
C ALA A 108 -52.47 4.05 -31.41
N LEU A 109 -53.61 3.45 -31.79
CA LEU A 109 -54.94 3.94 -31.40
C LEU A 109 -55.16 3.87 -29.88
N ILE A 110 -54.76 2.78 -29.23
CA ILE A 110 -54.87 2.63 -27.77
C ILE A 110 -54.04 3.71 -27.06
N VAL A 111 -52.80 3.93 -27.49
CA VAL A 111 -51.92 4.95 -26.91
C VAL A 111 -52.50 6.36 -27.12
N TYR A 112 -53.07 6.64 -28.30
CA TYR A 112 -53.71 7.92 -28.60
C TYR A 112 -54.94 8.17 -27.71
N ILE A 113 -55.83 7.18 -27.58
CA ILE A 113 -57.03 7.27 -26.73
C ILE A 113 -56.62 7.48 -25.26
N TYR A 114 -55.61 6.75 -24.79
CA TYR A 114 -55.12 6.90 -23.42
C TYR A 114 -54.54 8.29 -23.16
N ALA A 115 -53.73 8.82 -24.09
CA ALA A 115 -53.18 10.17 -24.00
C ALA A 115 -54.27 11.26 -24.07
N PHE A 116 -55.31 11.07 -24.88
CA PHE A 116 -56.44 11.98 -24.98
C PHE A 116 -57.25 12.04 -23.67
N ILE A 117 -57.53 10.88 -23.05
CA ILE A 117 -58.21 10.81 -21.75
C ILE A 117 -57.36 11.52 -20.67
N LEU A 118 -56.06 11.27 -20.62
CA LEU A 118 -55.16 11.83 -19.60
C LEU A 118 -55.09 13.36 -19.66
N THR A 119 -55.11 13.93 -20.86
CA THR A 119 -54.94 15.37 -21.10
C THR A 119 -56.25 16.15 -21.08
N HIS A 120 -57.34 15.60 -21.63
CA HIS A 120 -58.60 16.33 -21.82
C HIS A 120 -59.69 15.99 -20.80
N ILE A 121 -59.63 14.82 -20.15
CA ILE A 121 -60.60 14.43 -19.12
C ILE A 121 -60.01 14.60 -17.72
N LEU A 122 -58.73 14.26 -17.53
CA LEU A 122 -58.09 14.23 -16.19
C LEU A 122 -57.19 15.44 -15.89
N GLY A 123 -56.98 16.35 -16.85
CA GLY A 123 -56.22 17.60 -16.64
C GLY A 123 -54.75 17.39 -16.26
N VAL A 124 -54.16 16.24 -16.60
CA VAL A 124 -52.75 15.95 -16.29
C VAL A 124 -51.86 16.53 -17.39
N GLU A 125 -51.10 17.57 -17.03
CA GLU A 125 -50.16 18.23 -17.93
C GLU A 125 -48.96 17.29 -18.21
N THR A 126 -48.91 16.70 -19.40
CA THR A 126 -47.79 15.82 -19.80
C THR A 126 -46.61 16.67 -20.28
N ARG A 127 -45.61 16.86 -19.41
CA ARG A 127 -44.33 17.45 -19.82
C ARG A 127 -43.62 16.48 -20.79
N PRO A 128 -43.23 16.90 -22.01
CA PRO A 128 -42.45 16.05 -22.89
C PRO A 128 -41.06 15.82 -22.28
N LEU A 129 -40.67 14.55 -22.14
CA LEU A 129 -39.31 14.20 -21.77
C LEU A 129 -38.35 14.63 -22.89
N PRO A 130 -37.14 15.11 -22.55
CA PRO A 130 -36.16 15.53 -23.54
C PRO A 130 -35.81 14.35 -24.45
N GLN A 131 -35.98 14.54 -25.75
CA GLN A 131 -35.54 13.59 -26.78
C GLN A 131 -34.01 13.59 -26.82
N SER A 132 -33.39 12.79 -25.95
CA SER A 132 -32.06 12.25 -26.20
C SER A 132 -32.25 10.86 -26.78
N SER A 133 -31.69 10.63 -27.96
CA SER A 133 -31.55 9.31 -28.56
C SER A 133 -30.72 8.42 -27.65
N ALA A 134 -31.38 7.78 -26.68
CA ALA A 134 -30.77 6.79 -25.82
C ALA A 134 -30.47 5.56 -26.69
N ALA A 135 -29.20 5.43 -27.07
CA ALA A 135 -28.59 4.13 -27.31
C ALA A 135 -29.10 3.17 -26.23
N LEU A 136 -29.49 1.95 -26.61
CA LEU A 136 -29.86 0.89 -25.67
C LEU A 136 -28.75 0.72 -24.63
N VAL A 137 -28.88 1.43 -23.50
CA VAL A 137 -28.06 1.26 -22.31
C VAL A 137 -28.40 -0.14 -21.85
N SER A 138 -27.46 -1.07 -22.04
CA SER A 138 -27.66 -2.43 -21.57
C SER A 138 -27.68 -2.35 -20.05
N THR A 139 -28.86 -2.43 -19.45
CA THR A 139 -29.10 -2.36 -17.99
C THR A 139 -28.67 -3.62 -17.25
N ARG A 140 -27.89 -4.50 -17.90
CA ARG A 140 -27.39 -5.71 -17.27
C ARG A 140 -26.19 -5.35 -16.39
N LEU A 141 -26.36 -5.57 -15.09
CA LEU A 141 -25.26 -5.55 -14.14
C LEU A 141 -24.27 -6.65 -14.51
N VAL A 142 -23.01 -6.28 -14.57
CA VAL A 142 -21.86 -7.16 -14.75
C VAL A 142 -20.94 -7.03 -13.56
N THR A 143 -20.24 -8.12 -13.25
CA THR A 143 -19.21 -8.11 -12.23
C THR A 143 -17.86 -7.80 -12.87
N ILE A 144 -17.13 -6.84 -12.32
CA ILE A 144 -15.75 -6.58 -12.69
C ILE A 144 -14.86 -6.62 -11.45
N PHE A 145 -13.57 -6.89 -11.68
CA PHE A 145 -12.57 -6.94 -10.63
C PHE A 145 -11.64 -5.74 -10.74
N VAL A 146 -11.37 -5.07 -9.64
CA VAL A 146 -10.39 -4.00 -9.56
C VAL A 146 -9.24 -4.45 -8.67
N LYS A 147 -8.06 -4.63 -9.25
CA LYS A 147 -6.82 -4.95 -8.53
C LYS A 147 -6.10 -3.67 -8.15
N THR A 148 -5.90 -3.46 -6.85
CA THR A 148 -5.11 -2.35 -6.34
C THR A 148 -3.61 -2.61 -6.47
N LEU A 149 -2.79 -1.56 -6.26
CA LEU A 149 -1.33 -1.68 -6.20
C LEU A 149 -0.82 -2.54 -5.03
N SER A 150 -1.67 -2.81 -4.03
CA SER A 150 -1.40 -3.71 -2.89
C SER A 150 -1.75 -5.17 -3.17
N GLY A 151 -2.30 -5.47 -4.36
CA GLY A 151 -2.73 -6.82 -4.74
C GLY A 151 -4.13 -7.20 -4.22
N ARG A 152 -4.78 -6.32 -3.45
CA ARG A 152 -6.19 -6.49 -3.05
C ARG A 152 -7.08 -6.45 -4.29
N THR A 153 -8.00 -7.40 -4.38
CA THR A 153 -9.04 -7.42 -5.43
C THR A 153 -10.35 -6.92 -4.84
N ILE A 154 -10.92 -5.90 -5.45
CA ILE A 154 -12.22 -5.31 -5.12
C ILE A 154 -13.21 -5.72 -6.20
N THR A 155 -14.37 -6.22 -5.79
CA THR A 155 -15.43 -6.64 -6.71
C THR A 155 -16.46 -5.50 -6.85
N LEU A 156 -16.74 -5.08 -8.08
CA LEU A 156 -17.77 -4.08 -8.40
C LEU A 156 -18.88 -4.70 -9.24
N SER A 157 -20.12 -4.26 -8.98
CA SER A 157 -21.31 -4.64 -9.73
C SER A 157 -21.80 -3.42 -10.50
N VAL A 158 -21.34 -3.31 -11.74
CA VAL A 158 -21.49 -2.12 -12.60
C VAL A 158 -22.28 -2.45 -13.86
N THR A 159 -22.77 -1.45 -14.56
CA THR A 159 -23.39 -1.60 -15.88
C THR A 159 -22.37 -1.31 -16.98
N LEU A 160 -22.39 -2.02 -18.11
CA LEU A 160 -21.48 -1.74 -19.23
C LEU A 160 -21.61 -0.31 -19.81
N GLY A 161 -22.76 0.34 -19.58
CA GLY A 161 -23.00 1.73 -19.92
C GLY A 161 -22.47 2.74 -18.90
N ASP A 162 -21.97 2.30 -17.74
CA ASP A 162 -21.42 3.20 -16.74
C ASP A 162 -20.16 3.87 -17.27
N THR A 163 -20.10 5.17 -17.05
CA THR A 163 -18.92 5.99 -17.33
C THR A 163 -17.81 5.69 -16.32
N ILE A 164 -16.56 5.94 -16.71
CA ILE A 164 -15.42 5.78 -15.80
C ILE A 164 -15.57 6.65 -14.54
N ASP A 165 -16.24 7.81 -14.62
CA ASP A 165 -16.53 8.64 -13.44
C ASP A 165 -17.44 7.93 -12.44
N GLN A 166 -18.50 7.28 -12.92
CA GLN A 166 -19.44 6.52 -12.08
C GLN A 166 -18.75 5.30 -11.45
N VAL A 167 -17.93 4.60 -12.23
CA VAL A 167 -17.13 3.47 -11.72
C VAL A 167 -16.17 3.92 -10.63
N LYS A 168 -15.50 5.07 -10.82
CA LYS A 168 -14.60 5.64 -9.80
C LYS A 168 -15.35 6.04 -8.53
N GLN A 169 -16.55 6.57 -8.68
CA GLN A 169 -17.39 6.94 -7.54
C GLN A 169 -17.81 5.72 -6.71
N GLU A 170 -18.26 4.63 -7.36
CA GLU A 170 -18.58 3.38 -6.64
C GLU A 170 -17.34 2.74 -6.01
N LEU A 171 -16.19 2.84 -6.69
CA LEU A 171 -14.93 2.31 -6.18
C LEU A 171 -14.41 3.08 -4.97
N ALA A 172 -14.73 4.36 -4.82
CA ALA A 172 -14.13 5.23 -3.80
C ALA A 172 -14.33 4.71 -2.37
N GLU A 173 -15.58 4.35 -2.01
CA GLU A 173 -15.90 3.80 -0.68
C GLU A 173 -15.27 2.42 -0.45
N LYS A 174 -15.14 1.61 -1.52
CA LYS A 174 -14.63 0.24 -1.42
C LYS A 174 -13.10 0.17 -1.39
N ALA A 175 -12.46 1.11 -2.08
CA ALA A 175 -11.00 1.22 -2.19
C ALA A 175 -10.40 2.18 -1.16
N ASP A 176 -11.22 3.03 -0.54
CA ASP A 176 -10.78 4.14 0.32
C ASP A 176 -9.85 5.11 -0.43
N VAL A 177 -10.21 5.43 -1.68
CA VAL A 177 -9.44 6.34 -2.55
C VAL A 177 -10.42 7.30 -3.25
N PRO A 178 -10.29 8.63 -3.11
CA PRO A 178 -11.16 9.60 -3.77
C PRO A 178 -11.17 9.45 -5.31
N PRO A 179 -12.31 9.63 -6.01
CA PRO A 179 -12.42 9.43 -7.47
C PRO A 179 -11.37 10.19 -8.31
N GLU A 180 -10.99 11.38 -7.88
CA GLU A 180 -9.99 12.24 -8.49
C GLU A 180 -8.56 11.70 -8.39
N GLU A 181 -8.28 10.90 -7.35
CA GLU A 181 -7.01 10.23 -7.10
C GLU A 181 -6.94 8.84 -7.76
N GLN A 182 -8.06 8.33 -8.28
CA GLN A 182 -8.10 7.03 -8.94
C GLN A 182 -7.59 7.10 -10.38
N ARG A 183 -6.56 6.30 -10.69
CA ARG A 183 -6.08 6.03 -12.04
C ARG A 183 -6.38 4.57 -12.40
N LEU A 184 -7.46 4.36 -13.14
CA LEU A 184 -7.85 3.03 -13.62
C LEU A 184 -7.13 2.69 -14.92
N VAL A 185 -6.59 1.48 -15.03
CA VAL A 185 -5.84 0.97 -16.20
C VAL A 185 -6.38 -0.39 -16.60
N TYR A 186 -6.70 -0.57 -17.89
CA TYR A 186 -7.15 -1.82 -18.47
C TYR A 186 -6.37 -2.11 -19.77
N ALA A 187 -5.87 -3.34 -19.93
CA ALA A 187 -5.06 -3.74 -21.09
C ALA A 187 -3.92 -2.76 -21.42
N GLY A 188 -3.27 -2.19 -20.40
CA GLY A 188 -2.19 -1.20 -20.55
C GLY A 188 -2.65 0.22 -20.90
N LYS A 189 -3.96 0.47 -21.05
CA LYS A 189 -4.53 1.78 -21.35
C LYS A 189 -5.19 2.39 -20.12
N GLU A 190 -4.90 3.66 -19.87
CA GLU A 190 -5.58 4.42 -18.82
C GLU A 190 -7.03 4.74 -19.22
N LEU A 191 -7.95 4.48 -18.30
CA LEU A 191 -9.37 4.76 -18.47
C LEU A 191 -9.64 6.23 -18.16
N LYS A 192 -10.20 6.93 -19.14
CA LYS A 192 -10.53 8.36 -19.07
C LYS A 192 -11.99 8.57 -18.69
N ASN A 193 -12.21 9.61 -17.88
CA ASN A 193 -13.52 10.13 -17.51
C ASN A 193 -14.35 10.45 -18.77
N GLY A 194 -15.68 10.37 -18.67
CA GLY A 194 -16.65 10.60 -19.75
C GLY A 194 -16.78 9.48 -20.78
N THR A 195 -15.93 8.44 -20.71
CA THR A 195 -16.01 7.25 -21.57
C THR A 195 -16.68 6.10 -20.82
N THR A 196 -17.38 5.18 -21.49
CA THR A 196 -18.04 4.04 -20.84
C THR A 196 -17.13 2.82 -20.71
N LEU A 197 -17.47 1.89 -19.82
CA LEU A 197 -16.79 0.58 -19.75
C LEU A 197 -16.83 -0.17 -21.09
N ARG A 198 -17.98 -0.13 -21.78
CA ARG A 198 -18.17 -0.74 -23.10
C ARG A 198 -17.19 -0.19 -24.14
N ASP A 199 -16.92 1.12 -24.13
CA ASP A 199 -16.02 1.75 -25.10
C ASP A 199 -14.57 1.28 -24.95
N TYR A 200 -14.18 0.82 -23.75
CA TYR A 200 -12.87 0.20 -23.50
C TYR A 200 -12.86 -1.32 -23.76
N GLY A 201 -13.98 -1.90 -24.21
CA GLY A 201 -14.12 -3.34 -24.42
C GLY A 201 -14.14 -4.14 -23.12
N ILE A 202 -14.40 -3.49 -21.98
CA ILE A 202 -14.50 -4.15 -20.67
C ILE A 202 -15.79 -4.96 -20.65
N GLN A 203 -15.71 -6.18 -20.13
CA GLN A 203 -16.80 -7.16 -20.07
C GLN A 203 -16.93 -7.75 -18.67
N GLN A 204 -17.93 -8.60 -18.49
CA GLN A 204 -18.04 -9.48 -17.32
C GLN A 204 -16.69 -10.14 -16.99
N ASP A 205 -16.37 -10.18 -15.70
CA ASP A 205 -15.16 -10.77 -15.12
C ASP A 205 -13.83 -10.13 -15.55
N SER A 206 -13.88 -8.96 -16.21
CA SER A 206 -12.68 -8.20 -16.56
C SER A 206 -11.96 -7.68 -15.32
N THR A 207 -10.63 -7.68 -15.38
CA THR A 207 -9.77 -7.11 -14.33
C THR A 207 -9.21 -5.75 -14.75
N ILE A 208 -9.56 -4.72 -13.99
CA ILE A 208 -9.01 -3.36 -14.08
C ILE A 208 -7.95 -3.19 -13.00
N HIS A 209 -6.87 -2.47 -13.28
CA HIS A 209 -5.87 -2.12 -12.30
C HIS A 209 -6.12 -0.71 -11.78
N LEU A 210 -6.28 -0.55 -10.47
CA LEU A 210 -6.28 0.73 -9.79
C LEU A 210 -4.83 1.11 -9.44
N ALA A 211 -4.35 2.16 -10.06
CA ALA A 211 -3.20 2.94 -9.63
C ALA A 211 -3.68 4.25 -8.99
N LEU A 212 -2.84 4.84 -8.14
CA LEU A 212 -3.08 6.22 -7.69
C LEU A 212 -2.60 7.17 -8.77
N ARG A 213 -3.40 8.18 -9.08
CA ARG A 213 -2.98 9.31 -9.89
C ARG A 213 -1.89 10.01 -9.08
N ILE A 214 -0.67 9.98 -9.59
CA ILE A 214 0.42 10.77 -9.02
C ILE A 214 0.08 12.23 -9.33
N LEU A 215 -0.72 12.85 -8.48
CA LEU A 215 -0.72 14.31 -8.34
C LEU A 215 0.69 14.62 -7.86
N GLY A 216 1.48 15.33 -8.67
CA GLY A 216 2.80 15.78 -8.24
C GLY A 216 2.64 16.56 -6.94
N GLY A 217 3.14 15.99 -5.84
CA GLY A 217 2.98 16.52 -4.48
C GLY A 217 2.66 15.39 -3.51
N ALA A 218 3.68 14.82 -2.86
CA ALA A 218 3.43 14.14 -1.60
C ALA A 218 2.69 15.13 -0.66
N PRO A 219 1.73 14.68 0.18
CA PRO A 219 1.05 15.58 1.10
C PRO A 219 2.10 16.36 1.90
N SER A 220 1.99 17.69 1.90
CA SER A 220 2.96 18.55 2.58
C SER A 220 3.02 18.24 4.08
N VAL A 221 1.90 17.77 4.64
CA VAL A 221 1.74 17.41 6.05
C VAL A 221 0.78 16.21 6.18
N MET A 222 1.11 15.25 7.05
CA MET A 222 0.22 14.18 7.50
C MET A 222 -0.10 14.36 8.99
N TYR A 223 -1.19 13.77 9.49
CA TYR A 223 -1.43 13.65 10.94
C TYR A 223 -1.35 12.21 11.41
N LEU A 224 -0.94 12.02 12.66
CA LEU A 224 -0.90 10.71 13.30
C LEU A 224 -2.31 10.33 13.78
N PRO A 225 -2.93 9.23 13.29
CA PRO A 225 -4.27 8.85 13.71
C PRO A 225 -4.36 8.55 15.21
N GLN A 226 -5.52 8.84 15.80
CA GLN A 226 -5.79 8.48 17.19
C GLN A 226 -5.72 6.96 17.36
N GLY A 227 -5.11 6.51 18.46
CA GLY A 227 -4.96 5.08 18.75
C GLY A 227 -3.86 4.39 17.94
N PHE A 228 -3.03 5.12 17.19
CA PHE A 228 -1.84 4.57 16.55
C PHE A 228 -0.75 4.17 17.55
N LEU A 229 -0.62 4.92 18.65
CA LEU A 229 0.33 4.65 19.74
C LEU A 229 -0.40 3.97 20.90
N ASP A 230 0.36 3.23 21.72
CA ASP A 230 -0.12 2.66 22.97
C ASP A 230 0.74 3.11 24.16
N PRO A 231 0.58 4.37 24.64
CA PRO A 231 1.49 4.98 25.62
C PRO A 231 1.57 4.23 26.95
N VAL A 232 0.57 3.41 27.29
CA VAL A 232 0.57 2.56 28.49
C VAL A 232 1.76 1.59 28.47
N TRP A 233 2.18 1.18 27.28
CA TRP A 233 3.30 0.26 27.13
C TRP A 233 4.63 0.96 26.96
N ASP A 234 4.71 2.30 26.78
CA ASP A 234 5.95 3.06 26.63
C ASP A 234 6.99 2.74 27.72
N PHE A 235 8.27 2.70 27.35
CA PHE A 235 9.33 2.40 28.31
C PHE A 235 10.60 3.19 28.04
N ASP A 236 11.20 3.65 29.13
CA ASP A 236 12.43 4.43 29.13
C ASP A 236 13.62 3.52 29.43
N PHE A 237 14.40 3.19 28.39
CA PHE A 237 15.65 2.44 28.55
C PHE A 237 16.88 3.37 28.66
N THR A 238 16.73 4.70 28.71
CA THR A 238 17.86 5.65 28.66
C THR A 238 18.83 5.50 29.82
N ARG A 239 18.33 5.08 30.99
CA ARG A 239 19.13 4.81 32.19
C ARG A 239 19.27 3.33 32.51
N THR A 240 18.83 2.45 31.61
CA THR A 240 18.93 1.00 31.81
C THR A 240 20.34 0.53 31.48
N ASN A 241 20.96 -0.21 32.40
CA ASN A 241 22.24 -0.89 32.18
C ASN A 241 22.06 -2.40 32.39
N ASP A 242 22.25 -3.15 31.31
CA ASP A 242 22.04 -4.59 31.26
C ASP A 242 23.35 -5.38 31.18
N ALA A 243 24.48 -4.73 31.49
CA ALA A 243 25.77 -5.41 31.53
C ALA A 243 25.71 -6.67 32.41
N GLY A 244 26.04 -7.82 31.82
CA GLY A 244 26.03 -9.13 32.49
C GLY A 244 24.68 -9.85 32.49
N TYR A 245 23.61 -9.26 31.98
CA TYR A 245 22.30 -9.92 31.85
C TYR A 245 22.09 -10.47 30.44
N SER A 246 21.35 -11.57 30.34
CA SER A 246 20.91 -12.16 29.07
C SER A 246 19.39 -12.16 29.02
N PHE A 247 18.82 -11.72 27.90
CA PHE A 247 17.39 -11.68 27.68
C PHE A 247 17.01 -12.59 26.52
N SER A 248 15.84 -13.21 26.63
CA SER A 248 15.29 -14.02 25.55
C SER A 248 13.80 -13.77 25.39
N ARG A 249 13.34 -13.84 24.14
CA ARG A 249 11.94 -13.78 23.72
C ARG A 249 11.72 -14.76 22.58
N GLY A 250 10.59 -15.49 22.60
CA GLY A 250 10.29 -16.49 21.57
C GLY A 250 11.39 -17.55 21.37
N GLY A 251 12.12 -17.88 22.45
CA GLY A 251 13.24 -18.83 22.40
C GLY A 251 14.57 -18.27 21.91
N GLU A 252 14.63 -16.99 21.50
CA GLU A 252 15.83 -16.37 20.96
C GLU A 252 16.42 -15.31 21.89
N LYS A 253 17.75 -15.23 21.93
CA LYS A 253 18.48 -14.19 22.65
C LYS A 253 18.41 -12.85 21.91
N TYR A 254 18.30 -11.75 22.66
CA TYR A 254 18.32 -10.40 22.12
C TYR A 254 18.86 -9.41 23.15
N THR A 255 19.27 -8.22 22.68
CA THR A 255 19.64 -7.10 23.54
C THR A 255 18.46 -6.17 23.73
N ARG A 256 18.06 -5.84 24.97
CA ARG A 256 17.08 -4.76 25.19
C ARG A 256 17.69 -3.43 24.71
N PRO A 257 16.89 -2.46 24.24
CA PRO A 257 17.42 -1.26 23.59
C PRO A 257 17.91 -0.24 24.64
N CYS A 258 18.92 -0.62 25.42
CA CYS A 258 19.54 0.22 26.45
C CYS A 258 20.04 1.53 25.84
N GLY A 259 19.72 2.66 26.47
CA GLY A 259 20.00 4.00 25.95
C GLY A 259 18.92 4.58 25.04
N TRP A 260 17.79 3.90 24.83
CA TRP A 260 16.70 4.37 23.95
C TRP A 260 15.40 4.61 24.72
N LEU A 261 14.61 5.57 24.26
CA LEU A 261 13.19 5.67 24.60
C LEU A 261 12.40 4.76 23.65
N ARG A 262 11.50 3.94 24.15
CA ARG A 262 10.72 3.02 23.33
C ARG A 262 9.24 3.38 23.41
N TYR A 263 8.74 3.93 22.31
CA TYR A 263 7.32 4.25 22.12
C TYR A 263 6.59 3.05 21.53
N ALA A 264 5.52 2.60 22.16
CA ALA A 264 4.77 1.44 21.72
C ALA A 264 3.76 1.80 20.62
N LEU A 265 3.69 0.94 19.61
CA LEU A 265 2.66 0.99 18.57
C LEU A 265 1.44 0.20 19.02
N LYS A 266 0.24 0.65 18.66
CA LYS A 266 -0.99 -0.11 18.93
C LYS A 266 -1.12 -1.26 17.94
N VAL A 267 -0.86 -2.46 18.41
CA VAL A 267 -0.77 -3.67 17.57
C VAL A 267 -1.70 -4.80 17.99
N ASN A 268 -2.42 -4.66 19.09
CA ASN A 268 -3.38 -5.66 19.54
C ASN A 268 -4.48 -5.90 18.49
N GLY A 269 -4.69 -7.16 18.14
CA GLY A 269 -5.65 -7.58 17.11
C GLY A 269 -5.26 -7.16 15.68
N LYS A 270 -4.02 -6.70 15.45
CA LYS A 270 -3.60 -6.19 14.14
C LYS A 270 -3.10 -7.27 13.18
N TYR A 271 -2.28 -8.20 13.66
CA TYR A 271 -1.48 -9.08 12.80
C TYR A 271 -1.98 -10.53 12.68
N GLY A 272 -3.17 -10.81 13.21
CA GLY A 272 -3.71 -12.16 13.21
C GLY A 272 -4.94 -12.30 14.11
N PRO A 273 -5.42 -13.53 14.28
CA PRO A 273 -6.56 -13.82 15.15
C PRO A 273 -6.22 -13.72 16.65
N ASP A 274 -4.93 -13.75 16.99
CA ASP A 274 -4.41 -13.69 18.36
C ASP A 274 -3.21 -12.73 18.49
N ASP A 275 -2.85 -12.45 19.75
CA ASP A 275 -1.73 -11.61 20.14
C ASP A 275 -0.61 -12.41 20.86
N ASP A 276 -0.60 -13.75 20.77
CA ASP A 276 0.33 -14.61 21.52
C ASP A 276 1.80 -14.31 21.16
N TRP A 277 2.01 -13.95 19.89
CA TRP A 277 3.29 -13.49 19.34
C TRP A 277 3.92 -12.31 20.13
N LEU A 278 3.11 -11.49 20.81
CA LEU A 278 3.56 -10.30 21.55
C LEU A 278 4.00 -10.62 22.99
N GLY A 279 3.85 -11.85 23.45
CA GLY A 279 4.11 -12.25 24.83
C GLY A 279 5.49 -11.86 25.39
N SER A 280 5.58 -11.92 26.72
CA SER A 280 6.71 -11.42 27.51
C SER A 280 7.27 -12.44 28.51
N SER A 281 6.93 -13.71 28.35
CA SER A 281 7.21 -14.79 29.28
C SER A 281 8.06 -15.92 28.69
N ASN A 282 8.38 -15.87 27.39
CA ASN A 282 8.88 -17.01 26.60
C ASN A 282 7.90 -18.19 26.55
N ALA A 283 6.59 -17.91 26.59
CA ALA A 283 5.59 -18.94 26.35
C ALA A 283 5.68 -19.45 24.90
N PRO A 284 5.25 -20.71 24.63
CA PRO A 284 5.04 -21.19 23.27
C PRO A 284 4.15 -20.24 22.48
N GLY A 285 4.51 -19.95 21.23
CA GLY A 285 3.80 -18.99 20.36
C GLY A 285 4.37 -17.58 20.37
N GLU A 286 5.20 -17.21 21.35
CA GLU A 286 5.88 -15.91 21.37
C GLU A 286 6.89 -15.77 20.22
N TRP A 287 6.94 -14.59 19.62
CA TRP A 287 7.87 -14.30 18.53
C TRP A 287 9.16 -13.63 19.05
N PRO A 288 10.34 -14.00 18.53
CA PRO A 288 11.59 -13.35 18.84
C PRO A 288 11.60 -11.84 18.62
N VAL A 289 12.33 -11.11 19.47
CA VAL A 289 12.54 -9.67 19.30
C VAL A 289 13.69 -9.42 18.32
N SER A 290 13.48 -8.49 17.40
CA SER A 290 14.53 -7.95 16.55
C SER A 290 14.41 -6.44 16.41
N TYR A 291 15.47 -5.83 15.90
CA TYR A 291 15.58 -4.40 15.62
C TYR A 291 15.89 -4.19 14.15
N HIS A 292 15.38 -3.08 13.62
CA HIS A 292 15.61 -2.71 12.25
C HIS A 292 15.98 -1.23 12.14
N GLY A 293 17.11 -0.93 11.49
CA GLY A 293 17.60 0.43 11.28
C GLY A 293 16.98 1.12 10.06
N THR A 294 16.66 2.39 10.19
CA THR A 294 15.74 3.12 9.29
C THR A 294 16.46 3.93 8.20
N SER A 295 17.43 3.37 7.47
CA SER A 295 18.28 4.15 6.56
C SER A 295 17.47 5.03 5.60
N LYS A 296 17.92 6.27 5.36
CA LYS A 296 17.17 7.33 4.65
C LYS A 296 16.56 6.90 3.31
N ASP A 297 17.31 6.13 2.52
CA ASP A 297 16.88 5.70 1.18
C ASP A 297 15.73 4.67 1.23
N ASN A 298 15.54 4.04 2.39
CA ASN A 298 14.54 2.99 2.60
C ASN A 298 13.33 3.49 3.40
N ALA A 299 13.51 4.43 4.32
CA ALA A 299 12.46 4.91 5.22
C ALA A 299 11.22 5.47 4.48
N GLN A 300 11.43 6.26 3.42
CA GLN A 300 10.32 6.87 2.68
C GLN A 300 9.47 5.84 1.92
N SER A 301 10.10 4.84 1.28
CA SER A 301 9.35 3.76 0.62
C SER A 301 8.63 2.88 1.63
N ILE A 302 9.21 2.70 2.81
CA ILE A 302 8.65 1.90 3.89
C ILE A 302 7.28 2.47 4.32
N ALA A 303 7.22 3.78 4.57
CA ALA A 303 6.02 4.41 5.08
C ALA A 303 4.89 4.63 4.07
N GLN A 304 5.21 4.84 2.78
CA GLN A 304 4.23 5.30 1.79
C GLN A 304 3.56 4.17 1.00
N VAL A 305 4.25 3.05 0.78
CA VAL A 305 3.80 2.00 -0.15
C VAL A 305 3.91 0.60 0.44
N GLY A 306 4.28 0.50 1.72
CA GLY A 306 4.62 -0.74 2.38
C GLY A 306 5.80 -1.46 1.70
N PHE A 307 6.03 -2.70 2.10
CA PHE A 307 7.09 -3.51 1.55
C PHE A 307 6.78 -4.06 0.15
N LYS A 308 7.74 -3.93 -0.78
CA LYS A 308 7.75 -4.70 -2.03
C LYS A 308 9.12 -5.31 -2.22
N LEU A 309 9.26 -6.63 -1.99
CA LEU A 309 10.49 -7.41 -2.26
C LEU A 309 11.10 -7.08 -3.62
N ALA A 310 10.26 -6.90 -4.64
CA ALA A 310 10.67 -6.57 -6.00
C ALA A 310 11.37 -5.21 -6.16
N LYS A 311 11.25 -4.30 -5.17
CA LYS A 311 11.98 -3.03 -5.13
C LYS A 311 13.36 -3.16 -4.48
N GLY A 312 13.59 -4.24 -3.73
CA GLY A 312 14.90 -4.57 -3.19
C GLY A 312 15.84 -5.03 -4.29
N VAL A 313 16.89 -4.25 -4.54
CA VAL A 313 17.88 -4.55 -5.60
C VAL A 313 19.13 -5.25 -5.08
N HIS A 314 19.34 -5.28 -3.75
CA HIS A 314 20.54 -5.85 -3.13
C HIS A 314 20.21 -6.69 -1.90
N PHE A 315 20.55 -7.98 -1.97
CA PHE A 315 20.33 -8.97 -0.93
C PHE A 315 21.66 -9.68 -0.65
N ALA A 316 22.37 -9.27 0.41
CA ALA A 316 23.71 -9.77 0.69
C ALA A 316 23.74 -11.27 1.04
N TYR A 317 22.69 -11.77 1.70
CA TYR A 317 22.63 -13.13 2.23
C TYR A 317 21.35 -13.89 1.85
N GLY A 318 20.49 -13.29 1.03
CA GLY A 318 19.21 -13.88 0.64
C GLY A 318 18.08 -12.85 0.53
N GLN A 319 17.06 -13.20 -0.24
CA GLN A 319 15.89 -12.35 -0.43
C GLN A 319 15.04 -12.35 0.85
N GLY A 320 14.70 -11.16 1.34
CA GLY A 320 13.85 -11.00 2.52
C GLY A 320 14.19 -9.78 3.36
N ILE A 321 13.72 -9.84 4.61
CA ILE A 321 13.72 -8.76 5.59
C ILE A 321 14.80 -9.01 6.68
N TYR A 322 16.02 -8.52 6.45
CA TYR A 322 17.08 -8.16 7.43
C TYR A 322 16.67 -7.35 8.68
N SER A 323 16.69 -8.02 9.82
CA SER A 323 16.69 -7.40 11.14
C SER A 323 17.85 -7.95 11.97
N SER A 324 18.03 -7.46 13.18
CA SER A 324 19.06 -7.94 14.10
C SER A 324 18.51 -8.14 15.50
N PRO A 325 18.88 -9.18 16.25
CA PRO A 325 18.62 -9.25 17.69
C PRO A 325 19.39 -8.18 18.49
N SER A 326 20.36 -7.51 17.86
CA SER A 326 21.18 -6.45 18.43
C SER A 326 20.72 -5.06 18.00
N HIS A 327 20.30 -4.24 18.97
CA HIS A 327 19.92 -2.85 18.67
C HIS A 327 21.12 -2.01 18.20
N THR A 328 22.34 -2.37 18.59
CA THR A 328 23.58 -1.68 18.18
C THR A 328 23.84 -1.87 16.68
N ILE A 329 23.56 -3.05 16.14
CA ILE A 329 23.66 -3.29 14.70
C ILE A 329 22.61 -2.46 13.96
N ALA A 330 21.36 -2.48 14.41
CA ALA A 330 20.29 -1.66 13.84
C ALA A 330 20.60 -0.15 13.91
N GLU A 331 21.25 0.32 14.99
CA GLU A 331 21.64 1.72 15.17
C GLU A 331 22.57 2.23 14.06
N SER A 332 23.44 1.36 13.52
CA SER A 332 24.36 1.74 12.43
C SER A 332 23.65 2.08 11.11
N TYR A 333 22.38 1.67 10.97
CA TYR A 333 21.52 1.97 9.83
C TYR A 333 20.39 2.94 10.17
N ALA A 334 20.37 3.52 11.37
CA ALA A 334 19.30 4.41 11.80
C ALA A 334 19.34 5.78 11.09
N GLN A 335 18.17 6.28 10.71
CA GLN A 335 18.01 7.64 10.22
C GLN A 335 18.06 8.66 11.36
N PHE A 336 18.64 9.81 11.04
CA PHE A 336 18.66 10.98 11.91
C PHE A 336 17.46 11.87 11.67
N PHE A 337 16.99 12.52 12.74
CA PHE A 337 15.99 13.57 12.68
C PHE A 337 16.23 14.62 13.76
N GLN A 338 15.52 15.74 13.66
CA GLN A 338 15.58 16.83 14.63
C GLN A 338 14.21 17.04 15.27
N SER A 339 14.20 17.31 16.57
CA SER A 339 13.01 17.74 17.31
C SER A 339 13.44 18.60 18.49
N GLY A 340 12.72 19.68 18.78
CA GLY A 340 13.03 20.54 19.95
C GLY A 340 14.47 21.06 20.01
N GLY A 341 15.13 21.31 18.87
CA GLY A 341 16.52 21.77 18.80
C GLY A 341 17.59 20.70 19.06
N LYS A 342 17.19 19.43 19.24
CA LYS A 342 18.07 18.29 19.47
C LYS A 342 18.08 17.34 18.27
N ARG A 343 19.11 16.49 18.20
CA ARG A 343 19.26 15.45 17.16
C ARG A 343 18.97 14.08 17.75
N TYR A 344 18.29 13.26 16.97
CA TYR A 344 17.86 11.93 17.38
C TYR A 344 18.10 10.90 16.27
N LYS A 345 18.18 9.63 16.66
CA LYS A 345 18.02 8.45 15.78
C LYS A 345 16.70 7.76 16.09
N VAL A 346 16.15 7.07 15.09
CA VAL A 346 14.99 6.18 15.24
C VAL A 346 15.28 4.80 14.65
N ILE A 347 14.89 3.73 15.35
CA ILE A 347 14.88 2.36 14.83
C ILE A 347 13.55 1.68 15.14
N PHE A 348 13.19 0.67 14.35
CA PHE A 348 12.03 -0.17 14.64
C PHE A 348 12.40 -1.28 15.62
N GLN A 349 11.48 -1.59 16.53
CA GLN A 349 11.48 -2.80 17.32
C GLN A 349 10.37 -3.72 16.81
N ASN A 350 10.73 -4.96 16.49
CA ASN A 350 9.89 -5.91 15.78
C ASN A 350 9.80 -7.24 16.52
N ARG A 351 8.76 -8.00 16.18
CA ARG A 351 8.64 -9.44 16.44
C ARG A 351 8.79 -10.20 15.13
N VAL A 352 9.58 -11.26 15.08
CA VAL A 352 9.82 -12.04 13.85
C VAL A 352 9.25 -13.44 13.97
N ASN A 353 8.72 -14.00 12.88
CA ASN A 353 8.11 -15.33 12.89
C ASN A 353 9.20 -16.40 13.00
N PRO A 354 9.30 -17.13 14.13
CA PRO A 354 10.37 -18.12 14.31
C PRO A 354 10.28 -19.29 13.33
N ALA A 355 9.10 -19.58 12.77
CA ALA A 355 8.91 -20.70 11.84
C ALA A 355 9.63 -20.49 10.49
N ASN A 356 9.74 -19.24 10.05
CA ASN A 356 10.32 -18.88 8.74
C ASN A 356 11.63 -18.09 8.88
N LEU A 357 12.05 -17.77 10.10
CA LEU A 357 13.22 -16.93 10.38
C LEU A 357 14.50 -17.60 9.89
N GLN A 358 15.22 -16.93 8.99
CA GLN A 358 16.54 -17.38 8.55
C GLN A 358 17.61 -16.61 9.32
N LYS A 359 18.46 -17.31 10.07
CA LYS A 359 19.58 -16.69 10.79
C LYS A 359 20.83 -16.79 9.94
N ILE A 360 21.53 -15.67 9.79
CA ILE A 360 22.80 -15.68 9.05
C ILE A 360 23.89 -16.16 10.03
N PRO A 361 24.68 -17.19 9.69
CA PRO A 361 25.76 -17.66 10.55
C PRO A 361 26.78 -16.57 10.83
N ASP A 362 27.37 -16.61 12.04
CA ASP A 362 28.52 -15.79 12.46
C ASP A 362 28.32 -14.26 12.48
N ILE A 363 27.13 -13.76 12.12
CA ILE A 363 26.73 -12.37 12.28
C ILE A 363 25.33 -12.28 12.89
N ASP A 364 25.11 -11.29 13.75
CA ASP A 364 23.80 -11.06 14.39
C ASP A 364 22.81 -10.39 13.41
N TYR A 365 22.51 -11.08 12.31
CA TYR A 365 21.47 -10.70 11.34
C TYR A 365 20.52 -11.85 11.06
N TRP A 366 19.25 -11.51 10.92
CA TRP A 366 18.17 -12.42 10.58
C TRP A 366 17.42 -11.94 9.36
N ILE A 367 16.87 -12.86 8.56
CA ILE A 367 16.06 -12.57 7.40
C ILE A 367 14.66 -13.17 7.62
N SER A 368 13.65 -12.30 7.63
CA SER A 368 12.23 -12.69 7.53
C SER A 368 11.84 -12.78 6.04
N PRO A 369 11.45 -13.95 5.50
CA PRO A 369 11.24 -14.11 4.06
C PRO A 369 10.08 -13.28 3.48
N ALA A 370 9.00 -13.10 4.25
CA ALA A 370 7.82 -12.34 3.85
C ALA A 370 7.48 -11.22 4.85
N ASP A 371 6.61 -10.30 4.41
CA ASP A 371 6.03 -9.25 5.26
C ASP A 371 5.26 -9.82 6.45
N ALA A 372 4.57 -10.95 6.26
CA ALA A 372 3.87 -11.66 7.34
C ALA A 372 4.81 -12.19 8.44
N ASP A 373 6.11 -12.33 8.15
CA ASP A 373 7.10 -12.94 9.07
C ASP A 373 7.78 -11.92 10.00
N ILE A 374 7.26 -10.69 10.04
CA ILE A 374 7.81 -9.62 10.87
C ILE A 374 6.75 -8.57 11.18
N ARG A 375 6.70 -8.15 12.45
CA ARG A 375 5.65 -7.30 12.99
C ARG A 375 6.28 -6.17 13.80
N PRO A 376 6.35 -4.93 13.30
CA PRO A 376 6.76 -3.79 14.11
C PRO A 376 5.75 -3.55 15.23
N TYR A 377 6.26 -3.32 16.44
CA TYR A 377 5.45 -3.05 17.64
C TYR A 377 5.98 -1.89 18.48
N GLY A 378 7.13 -1.33 18.13
CA GLY A 378 7.67 -0.16 18.82
C GLY A 378 8.63 0.66 17.96
N LEU A 379 8.73 1.94 18.30
CA LEU A 379 9.74 2.87 17.80
C LEU A 379 10.72 3.17 18.93
N CYS A 380 11.99 2.84 18.72
CA CYS A 380 13.06 3.23 19.62
C CYS A 380 13.67 4.53 19.13
N ILE A 381 13.69 5.55 19.99
CA ILE A 381 14.25 6.88 19.72
C ILE A 381 15.38 7.17 20.71
N LYS A 382 16.52 7.66 20.20
CA LYS A 382 17.71 7.97 21.01
C LYS A 382 18.24 9.36 20.65
N GLU A 383 18.47 10.19 21.66
CA GLU A 383 19.16 11.48 21.55
C GLU A 383 20.65 11.25 21.29
N ILE A 384 21.29 12.11 20.49
CA ILE A 384 22.69 11.96 20.02
C ILE A 384 23.55 13.17 20.35
#